data_AF-A0A538KF59-F1
#
_entry.id   AF-A0A538KF59-F1
#
_cell.length_a   1.000
_cell.length_b   1.000
_cell.length_c   1.000
_cell.angle_alpha   90.00
_cell.angle_beta   90.00
_cell.angle_gamma   90.00
#
_symmetry.space_group_name_H-M   'P 1'
#
loop_
_entity.id
_entity.type
_entity.pdbx_description
1 polymer ?
#
loop_
_entity_poly.entity_id
_entity_poly.type
_entity_poly.pdbx_seq_one_letter_code
_entity_poly.pdbx_strand_id
1 'polypeptide(L)'
;MQRIPAARERRSGNESTTSIHVPGAPYDDVVVPLLESARSVLPPGTRWTDAHTHTGFSDPDGVTASAQELLAGLDRAGSERAVVFTTAEPAGYPPANDRVLAEAAASGGRLVPFCRVDPNAPDPLGEARRCFAAGARGIKLHPRSDDFALPHPQVEALVVFAAEHGAPVLFHAGRGIPALGEEVTRLAGAHPDARLILAHAGISDLGLLSHVIAETPNIYFDTSWWQVSDVLALMAVVPPGQVLYASDMPYGSGRFAALNLVRCAREVGHGPEALQAMAGAQVERLLAGEEPLDVGPAPGLRAAGHRWLAGERIVSYTSAALQTAFRGFDPTEALALARLACQVPTGGADGDEATLLVTCDELLARAQEALAADPEHPRRISYAALSAHVLAGTPRVPV
;
A
#
# COMPACT_ATOMS: atom_id res chain seq x y z
N MET A 1 -2.82 -2.49 27.76
CA MET A 1 -2.35 -1.83 26.52
C MET A 1 -1.03 -1.12 26.83
N GLN A 2 0.10 -1.75 26.50
CA GLN A 2 1.42 -1.14 26.74
C GLN A 2 1.71 -0.10 25.65
N ARG A 3 2.00 1.13 26.08
CA ARG A 3 2.38 2.26 25.23
C ARG A 3 3.74 1.99 24.57
N ILE A 4 3.83 2.23 23.27
CA ILE A 4 5.08 2.27 22.50
C ILE A 4 5.89 3.50 22.99
N PRO A 5 7.22 3.40 23.24
CA PRO A 5 7.99 4.55 23.70
C PRO A 5 8.18 5.57 22.57
N ALA A 6 8.09 6.86 22.92
CA ALA A 6 8.31 7.99 22.02
C ALA A 6 9.73 7.98 21.41
N ALA A 7 9.83 8.31 20.12
CA ALA A 7 11.08 8.45 19.40
C ALA A 7 11.94 9.59 20.00
N ARG A 8 13.24 9.31 20.19
CA ARG A 8 14.22 10.30 20.65
C ARG A 8 14.54 11.33 19.56
N GLU A 9 14.58 12.60 19.94
CA GLU A 9 15.01 13.74 19.11
C GLU A 9 16.42 13.49 18.51
N ARG A 10 16.55 13.60 17.18
CA ARG A 10 17.86 13.67 16.51
C ARG A 10 18.40 15.10 16.61
N ARG A 11 19.60 15.26 17.16
CA ARG A 11 20.35 16.53 17.16
C ARG A 11 20.86 16.85 15.76
N SER A 12 20.69 18.10 15.35
CA SER A 12 21.16 18.68 14.10
C SER A 12 22.69 18.82 14.06
N GLY A 13 23.33 18.15 13.11
CA GLY A 13 24.70 18.43 12.67
C GLY A 13 24.66 18.92 11.22
N ASN A 14 25.34 20.03 10.94
CA ASN A 14 25.41 20.70 9.65
C ASN A 14 26.61 20.14 8.85
N GLU A 15 26.39 19.70 7.60
CA GLU A 15 27.29 19.94 6.46
C GLU A 15 26.71 19.42 5.12
N SER A 16 26.48 20.37 4.18
CA SER A 16 26.81 20.33 2.74
C SER A 16 26.19 19.25 1.81
N THR A 17 25.43 19.74 0.81
CA THR A 17 24.68 19.03 -0.26
C THR A 17 23.56 18.13 0.25
N THR A 18 22.44 18.72 0.67
CA THR A 18 21.27 17.98 1.17
C THR A 18 20.62 17.19 0.03
N SER A 19 21.04 15.93 -0.13
CA SER A 19 20.27 14.93 -0.88
C SER A 19 18.88 14.85 -0.27
N ILE A 20 17.84 15.06 -1.10
CA ILE A 20 16.43 14.89 -0.70
C ILE A 20 16.27 13.46 -0.16
N HIS A 21 15.70 13.28 1.04
CA HIS A 21 15.39 11.94 1.54
C HIS A 21 14.25 11.36 0.73
N VAL A 22 14.51 10.30 -0.03
CA VAL A 22 13.46 9.69 -0.84
C VAL A 22 12.91 8.46 -0.10
N PRO A 23 11.59 8.36 0.11
CA PRO A 23 11.00 7.20 0.79
C PRO A 23 11.49 5.88 0.20
N GLY A 24 12.00 5.01 1.07
CA GLY A 24 12.56 3.70 0.70
C GLY A 24 14.01 3.70 0.19
N ALA A 25 14.59 4.84 -0.17
CA ALA A 25 15.96 4.92 -0.67
C ALA A 25 17.02 4.86 0.46
N PRO A 26 18.22 4.34 0.16
CA PRO A 26 18.63 3.65 -1.08
C PRO A 26 18.23 2.15 -1.10
N TYR A 27 17.58 1.67 -0.04
CA TYR A 27 17.41 0.22 0.20
C TYR A 27 16.52 -0.47 -0.83
N ASP A 28 15.64 0.27 -1.51
CA ASP A 28 14.72 -0.28 -2.52
C ASP A 28 15.33 -0.45 -3.92
N ASP A 29 16.59 -0.07 -4.16
CA ASP A 29 17.24 -0.27 -5.46
C ASP A 29 17.40 -1.76 -5.80
N VAL A 30 17.44 -2.63 -4.79
CA VAL A 30 17.43 -4.10 -4.95
C VAL A 30 16.22 -4.61 -5.73
N VAL A 31 15.11 -3.85 -5.74
CA VAL A 31 13.83 -4.19 -6.37
C VAL A 31 13.88 -3.95 -7.88
N VAL A 32 14.75 -3.08 -8.37
CA VAL A 32 14.70 -2.55 -9.76
C VAL A 32 14.70 -3.64 -10.83
N PRO A 33 15.64 -4.62 -10.83
CA PRO A 33 15.66 -5.65 -11.88
C PRO A 33 14.36 -6.48 -11.91
N LEU A 34 13.84 -6.82 -10.73
CA LEU A 34 12.59 -7.58 -10.59
C LEU A 34 11.38 -6.76 -11.06
N LEU A 35 11.36 -5.46 -10.75
CA LEU A 35 10.28 -4.58 -11.17
C LEU A 35 10.28 -4.35 -12.68
N GLU A 36 11.44 -4.21 -13.31
CA GLU A 36 11.57 -4.09 -14.77
C GLU A 36 11.07 -5.36 -15.47
N SER A 37 11.49 -6.53 -14.99
CA SER A 37 10.99 -7.84 -15.42
C SER A 37 9.46 -7.92 -15.28
N ALA A 38 8.92 -7.59 -14.11
CA ALA A 38 7.49 -7.60 -13.86
C ALA A 38 6.72 -6.63 -14.76
N ARG A 39 7.22 -5.41 -14.99
CA ARG A 39 6.56 -4.41 -15.84
C ARG A 39 6.58 -4.76 -17.32
N SER A 40 7.50 -5.60 -17.78
CA SER A 40 7.61 -5.98 -19.20
C SER A 40 6.35 -6.67 -19.75
N VAL A 41 5.50 -7.24 -18.89
CA VAL A 41 4.26 -7.91 -19.28
C VAL A 41 3.06 -6.98 -19.40
N LEU A 42 3.21 -5.72 -18.98
CA LEU A 42 2.14 -4.73 -19.05
C LEU A 42 2.00 -4.17 -20.47
N PRO A 43 0.79 -3.72 -20.87
CA PRO A 43 0.63 -3.02 -22.13
C PRO A 43 1.58 -1.81 -22.24
N PRO A 44 2.21 -1.57 -23.39
CA PRO A 44 3.02 -0.38 -23.61
C PRO A 44 2.24 0.90 -23.30
N GLY A 45 2.87 1.84 -22.59
CA GLY A 45 2.22 3.08 -22.18
C GLY A 45 1.28 2.96 -20.97
N THR A 46 1.31 1.84 -20.24
CA THR A 46 0.64 1.73 -18.93
C THR A 46 1.11 2.84 -17.99
N ARG A 47 0.16 3.70 -17.61
CA ARG A 47 0.38 4.81 -16.68
C ARG A 47 0.13 4.33 -15.25
N TRP A 48 0.99 4.79 -14.33
CA TRP A 48 0.89 4.44 -12.92
C TRP A 48 0.42 5.65 -12.11
N THR A 49 -0.64 5.45 -11.32
CA THR A 49 -1.17 6.45 -10.39
C THR A 49 -1.31 5.81 -9.02
N ASP A 50 -0.60 6.37 -8.04
CA ASP A 50 -0.61 5.85 -6.67
C ASP A 50 -1.84 6.34 -5.90
N ALA A 51 -2.71 5.42 -5.47
CA ALA A 51 -3.97 5.77 -4.81
C ALA A 51 -3.82 6.16 -3.33
N HIS A 52 -2.63 6.06 -2.72
CA HIS A 52 -2.46 6.30 -1.29
C HIS A 52 -1.04 6.77 -0.97
N THR A 53 -0.89 8.07 -0.74
CA THR A 53 0.36 8.65 -0.25
C THR A 53 0.08 9.77 0.76
N HIS A 54 1.11 10.15 1.52
CA HIS A 54 1.02 11.16 2.56
C HIS A 54 2.13 12.20 2.46
N THR A 55 1.83 13.39 2.96
CA THR A 55 2.83 14.39 3.36
C THR A 55 2.51 14.90 4.76
N GLY A 56 3.52 15.28 5.53
CA GLY A 56 3.33 15.78 6.89
C GLY A 56 4.55 15.61 7.77
N PHE A 57 4.47 16.21 8.95
CA PHE A 57 5.61 16.38 9.85
C PHE A 57 5.29 16.07 11.32
N SER A 58 4.02 15.87 11.65
CA SER A 58 3.54 15.72 13.03
C SER A 58 3.11 14.30 13.37
N ASP A 59 3.40 13.33 12.50
CA ASP A 59 2.88 11.98 12.66
C ASP A 59 3.40 11.32 13.95
N PRO A 60 2.53 10.74 14.80
CA PRO A 60 2.94 10.06 16.02
C PRO A 60 3.86 8.86 15.79
N ASP A 61 3.83 8.23 14.61
CA ASP A 61 4.75 7.15 14.24
C ASP A 61 6.16 7.68 13.86
N GLY A 62 6.35 9.00 13.88
CA GLY A 62 7.63 9.69 13.63
C GLY A 62 8.04 9.74 12.16
N VAL A 63 7.11 9.41 11.26
CA VAL A 63 7.33 9.41 9.82
C VAL A 63 6.98 10.78 9.25
N THR A 64 7.88 11.35 8.45
CA THR A 64 7.67 12.67 7.84
C THR A 64 7.99 12.63 6.35
N ALA A 65 7.29 13.44 5.58
CA ALA A 65 7.61 13.69 4.18
C ALA A 65 7.06 15.03 3.72
N SER A 66 7.90 15.80 3.03
CA SER A 66 7.50 16.95 2.24
C SER A 66 6.98 16.50 0.86
N ALA A 67 6.25 17.40 0.18
CA ALA A 67 5.82 17.16 -1.20
C ALA A 67 7.00 16.92 -2.17
N GLN A 68 8.16 17.55 -1.94
CA GLN A 68 9.35 17.33 -2.78
C GLN A 68 9.91 15.91 -2.62
N GLU A 69 9.96 15.41 -1.39
CA GLU A 69 10.38 14.04 -1.10
C GLU A 69 9.41 13.01 -1.69
N LEU A 70 8.09 13.28 -1.58
CA LEU A 70 7.07 12.45 -2.22
C LEU A 70 7.19 12.44 -3.74
N LEU A 71 7.32 13.61 -4.39
CA LEU A 71 7.49 13.70 -5.85
C LEU A 71 8.73 12.96 -6.33
N ALA A 72 9.85 13.06 -5.59
CA ALA A 72 11.06 12.28 -5.89
C ALA A 72 10.83 10.76 -5.72
N GLY A 73 10.00 10.35 -4.74
CA GLY A 73 9.58 8.97 -4.57
C GLY A 73 8.75 8.46 -5.75
N LEU A 74 7.81 9.28 -6.24
CA LEU A 74 7.02 8.98 -7.43
C LEU A 74 7.89 8.84 -8.68
N ASP A 75 8.86 9.74 -8.88
CA ASP A 75 9.82 9.66 -9.99
C ASP A 75 10.61 8.36 -9.97
N ARG A 76 11.11 7.95 -8.79
CA ARG A 76 11.81 6.68 -8.62
C ARG A 76 10.92 5.48 -8.88
N ALA A 77 9.67 5.52 -8.44
CA ALA A 77 8.70 4.45 -8.67
C ALA A 77 8.23 4.40 -10.13
N GLY A 78 8.41 5.46 -10.91
CA GLY A 78 7.82 5.59 -12.24
C GLY A 78 6.30 5.84 -12.19
N SER A 79 5.82 6.47 -11.11
CA SER A 79 4.43 6.87 -10.94
C SER A 79 4.26 8.31 -11.40
N GLU A 80 3.28 8.54 -12.26
CA GLU A 80 3.05 9.86 -12.86
C GLU A 80 2.32 10.79 -11.90
N ARG A 81 1.35 10.23 -11.17
CA ARG A 81 0.46 10.94 -10.27
C ARG A 81 0.24 10.16 -8.97
N ALA A 82 -0.23 10.85 -7.94
CA ALA A 82 -0.63 10.24 -6.68
C ALA A 82 -1.78 10.98 -6.01
N VAL A 83 -2.64 10.24 -5.33
CA VAL A 83 -3.51 10.78 -4.28
C VAL A 83 -2.66 11.10 -3.07
N VAL A 84 -2.79 12.31 -2.54
CA VAL A 84 -2.05 12.78 -1.36
C VAL A 84 -3.00 13.32 -0.30
N PHE A 85 -2.71 13.02 0.96
CA PHE A 85 -3.38 13.59 2.12
C PHE A 85 -2.39 13.73 3.28
N THR A 86 -2.81 14.40 4.35
CA THR A 86 -1.91 14.60 5.50
C THR A 86 -1.77 13.31 6.34
N THR A 87 -0.57 13.13 6.90
CA THR A 87 -0.32 12.18 8.00
C THR A 87 -1.21 12.49 9.21
N ALA A 88 -1.16 11.68 10.28
CA ALA A 88 -1.95 11.99 11.47
C ALA A 88 -1.49 13.31 12.09
N GLU A 89 -2.44 14.16 12.47
CA GLU A 89 -2.18 15.50 13.01
C GLU A 89 -2.92 15.64 14.34
N PRO A 90 -2.27 15.34 15.48
CA PRO A 90 -2.93 15.35 16.80
C PRO A 90 -3.53 16.70 17.20
N ALA A 91 -3.10 17.80 16.58
CA ALA A 91 -3.63 19.14 16.78
C ALA A 91 -4.84 19.48 15.89
N GLY A 92 -5.24 18.56 15.00
CA GLY A 92 -6.34 18.73 14.05
C GLY A 92 -5.86 18.97 12.61
N TYR A 93 -6.77 18.72 11.67
CA TYR A 93 -6.47 18.67 10.24
C TYR A 93 -6.53 19.98 9.43
N PRO A 94 -7.29 21.04 9.78
CA PRO A 94 -7.48 22.15 8.84
C PRO A 94 -6.19 22.83 8.33
N PRO A 95 -5.21 23.18 9.19
CA PRO A 95 -3.94 23.75 8.70
C PRO A 95 -3.12 22.77 7.84
N ALA A 96 -3.22 21.48 8.15
CA ALA A 96 -2.53 20.44 7.39
C ALA A 96 -3.20 20.16 6.04
N ASN A 97 -4.54 20.23 5.97
CA ASN A 97 -5.29 20.19 4.72
C ASN A 97 -4.92 21.39 3.84
N ASP A 98 -4.77 22.60 4.40
CA ASP A 98 -4.33 23.79 3.66
C ASP A 98 -2.95 23.60 3.03
N ARG A 99 -2.03 23.00 3.79
CA ARG A 99 -0.69 22.63 3.31
C ARG A 99 -0.78 21.65 2.14
N VAL A 100 -1.53 20.55 2.28
CA VAL A 100 -1.69 19.53 1.23
C VAL A 100 -2.31 20.13 -0.04
N LEU A 101 -3.32 21.00 0.10
CA LEU A 101 -3.94 21.70 -1.03
C LEU A 101 -2.95 22.60 -1.75
N ALA A 102 -2.11 23.34 -1.02
CA ALA A 102 -1.06 24.19 -1.60
C ALA A 102 0.03 23.36 -2.29
N GLU A 103 0.47 22.26 -1.67
CA GLU A 103 1.42 21.30 -2.25
C GLU A 103 0.88 20.71 -3.56
N ALA A 104 -0.40 20.32 -3.57
CA ALA A 104 -1.04 19.79 -4.77
C ALA A 104 -1.14 20.84 -5.89
N ALA A 105 -1.52 22.08 -5.57
CA ALA A 105 -1.57 23.17 -6.54
C ALA A 105 -0.19 23.47 -7.16
N ALA A 106 0.89 23.34 -6.37
CA ALA A 106 2.27 23.53 -6.83
C ALA A 106 2.85 22.33 -7.60
N SER A 107 2.19 21.17 -7.58
CA SER A 107 2.73 19.91 -8.14
C SER A 107 2.61 19.78 -9.67
N GLY A 108 1.98 20.74 -10.36
CA GLY A 108 1.70 20.65 -11.79
C GLY A 108 0.70 19.55 -12.16
N GLY A 109 -0.23 19.21 -11.25
CA GLY A 109 -1.25 18.18 -11.46
C GLY A 109 -0.80 16.76 -11.10
N ARG A 110 0.43 16.60 -10.60
CA ARG A 110 0.98 15.30 -10.17
C ARG A 110 0.37 14.80 -8.86
N LEU A 111 -0.01 15.71 -7.97
CA LEU A 111 -0.62 15.36 -6.69
C LEU A 111 -2.11 15.72 -6.70
N VAL A 112 -2.95 14.78 -6.27
CA VAL A 112 -4.41 14.93 -6.19
C VAL A 112 -4.79 14.96 -4.71
N PRO A 113 -5.24 16.10 -4.17
CA PRO A 113 -5.39 16.26 -2.73
C PRO A 113 -6.70 15.64 -2.26
N PHE A 114 -6.65 14.79 -1.24
CA PHE A 114 -7.81 14.46 -0.41
C PHE A 114 -7.72 15.26 0.88
N CYS A 115 -8.86 15.67 1.43
CA CYS A 115 -8.89 16.21 2.78
C CYS A 115 -9.00 15.08 3.80
N ARG A 116 -8.21 15.17 4.87
CA ARG A 116 -8.39 14.29 6.03
C ARG A 116 -9.32 14.98 7.01
N VAL A 117 -10.29 14.24 7.53
CA VAL A 117 -11.34 14.77 8.40
C VAL A 117 -11.47 13.88 9.62
N ASP A 118 -11.50 14.49 10.80
CA ASP A 118 -11.87 13.83 12.05
C ASP A 118 -13.40 13.92 12.21
N PRO A 119 -14.15 12.80 12.16
CA PRO A 119 -15.61 12.81 12.34
C PRO A 119 -16.08 13.31 13.72
N ASN A 120 -15.20 13.33 14.72
CA ASN A 120 -15.47 13.81 16.07
C ASN A 120 -15.19 15.32 16.24
N ALA A 121 -14.64 15.98 15.23
CA ALA A 121 -14.40 17.42 15.25
C ALA A 121 -15.72 18.22 15.38
N PRO A 122 -15.69 19.50 15.79
CA PRO A 122 -16.91 20.31 15.93
C PRO A 122 -17.73 20.47 14.64
N ASP A 123 -17.08 20.52 13.46
CA ASP A 123 -17.74 20.67 12.16
C ASP A 123 -16.98 19.93 11.03
N PRO A 124 -17.05 18.59 10.99
CA PRO A 124 -16.32 17.79 10.01
C PRO A 124 -16.81 18.02 8.57
N LEU A 125 -18.13 18.18 8.39
CA LEU A 125 -18.73 18.42 7.09
C LEU A 125 -18.40 19.82 6.56
N GLY A 126 -18.36 20.85 7.42
CA GLY A 126 -17.92 22.18 7.05
C GLY A 126 -16.47 22.19 6.56
N GLU A 127 -15.58 21.46 7.23
CA GLU A 127 -14.19 21.31 6.80
C GLU A 127 -14.07 20.59 5.44
N ALA A 128 -14.84 19.53 5.22
CA ALA A 128 -14.89 18.85 3.92
C ALA A 128 -15.36 19.80 2.80
N ARG A 129 -16.44 20.56 3.02
CA ARG A 129 -16.95 21.56 2.08
C ARG A 129 -15.90 22.62 1.74
N ARG A 130 -15.18 23.13 2.75
CA ARG A 130 -14.12 24.10 2.59
C ARG A 130 -12.97 23.54 1.74
N CYS A 131 -12.53 22.32 2.03
CA CYS A 131 -11.46 21.68 1.28
C CYS A 131 -11.86 21.40 -0.18
N PHE A 132 -13.09 20.94 -0.43
CA PHE A 132 -13.59 20.72 -1.79
C PHE A 132 -13.68 22.02 -2.58
N ALA A 133 -14.13 23.12 -1.96
CA ALA A 133 -14.11 24.45 -2.57
C ALA A 133 -12.68 24.92 -2.91
N ALA A 134 -11.67 24.43 -2.18
CA ALA A 134 -10.25 24.71 -2.41
C ALA A 134 -9.54 23.69 -3.33
N GLY A 135 -10.26 22.68 -3.85
CA GLY A 135 -9.75 21.74 -4.85
C GLY A 135 -9.50 20.32 -4.36
N ALA A 136 -9.91 19.94 -3.15
CA ALA A 136 -9.90 18.54 -2.72
C ALA A 136 -10.77 17.67 -3.64
N ARG A 137 -10.31 16.43 -3.89
CA ARG A 137 -10.94 15.47 -4.81
C ARG A 137 -11.36 14.16 -4.14
N GLY A 138 -11.37 14.13 -2.82
CA GLY A 138 -11.74 12.98 -2.01
C GLY A 138 -11.55 13.23 -0.53
N ILE A 139 -11.94 12.26 0.29
CA ILE A 139 -11.88 12.33 1.75
C ILE A 139 -11.07 11.15 2.28
N LYS A 140 -10.18 11.40 3.24
CA LYS A 140 -9.48 10.37 4.01
C LYS A 140 -10.09 10.29 5.41
N LEU A 141 -10.44 9.08 5.84
CA LEU A 141 -10.92 8.77 7.18
C LEU A 141 -10.04 7.69 7.84
N HIS A 142 -9.72 7.87 9.12
CA HIS A 142 -8.83 6.94 9.82
C HIS A 142 -9.34 6.57 11.23
N PRO A 143 -10.15 5.50 11.34
CA PRO A 143 -10.85 5.12 12.59
C PRO A 143 -9.96 5.02 13.84
N ARG A 144 -8.74 4.47 13.73
CA ARG A 144 -7.81 4.31 14.87
C ARG A 144 -7.16 5.62 15.33
N SER A 145 -6.81 6.53 14.42
CA SER A 145 -6.10 7.76 14.81
C SER A 145 -7.08 8.80 15.32
N ASP A 146 -8.29 8.78 14.77
CA ASP A 146 -9.34 9.78 15.01
C ASP A 146 -10.39 9.25 16.01
N ASP A 147 -10.16 8.05 16.56
CA ASP A 147 -10.96 7.39 17.60
C ASP A 147 -12.47 7.36 17.31
N PHE A 148 -12.84 6.84 16.14
CA PHE A 148 -14.24 6.61 15.77
C PHE A 148 -14.48 5.16 15.30
N ALA A 149 -15.73 4.72 15.37
CA ALA A 149 -16.19 3.43 14.86
C ALA A 149 -17.37 3.64 13.91
N LEU A 150 -17.71 2.63 13.11
CA LEU A 150 -18.95 2.61 12.34
C LEU A 150 -20.04 1.82 13.10
N PRO A 151 -21.33 2.17 12.95
CA PRO A 151 -21.85 3.31 12.18
C PRO A 151 -21.55 4.66 12.87
N HIS A 152 -21.39 5.71 12.08
CA HIS A 152 -21.17 7.06 12.58
C HIS A 152 -21.91 8.10 11.71
N PRO A 153 -22.79 8.94 12.29
CA PRO A 153 -23.64 9.83 11.51
C PRO A 153 -22.84 10.87 10.71
N GLN A 154 -21.73 11.39 11.25
CA GLN A 154 -20.88 12.30 10.50
C GLN A 154 -20.11 11.60 9.38
N VAL A 155 -19.78 10.30 9.53
CA VAL A 155 -19.13 9.55 8.45
C VAL A 155 -20.10 9.34 7.30
N GLU A 156 -21.35 8.97 7.61
CA GLU A 156 -22.40 8.86 6.60
C GLU A 156 -22.64 10.19 5.88
N ALA A 157 -22.71 11.31 6.62
CA ALA A 157 -22.85 12.64 6.00
C ALA A 157 -21.68 13.00 5.08
N LEU A 158 -20.44 12.65 5.45
CA LEU A 158 -19.26 12.84 4.60
C LEU A 158 -19.29 11.95 3.35
N VAL A 159 -19.79 10.73 3.48
CA VAL A 159 -19.94 9.77 2.36
C VAL A 159 -20.99 10.26 1.37
N VAL A 160 -22.16 10.70 1.86
CA VAL A 160 -23.19 11.32 1.02
C VAL A 160 -22.63 12.54 0.30
N PHE A 161 -21.95 13.43 1.02
CA PHE A 161 -21.34 14.62 0.44
C PHE A 161 -20.31 14.26 -0.65
N ALA A 162 -19.44 13.28 -0.41
CA ALA A 162 -18.47 12.84 -1.41
C ALA A 162 -19.15 12.24 -2.65
N ALA A 163 -20.21 11.43 -2.47
CA ALA A 163 -20.99 10.86 -3.56
C ALA A 163 -21.64 11.94 -4.43
N GLU A 164 -22.24 12.98 -3.83
CA GLU A 164 -22.81 14.13 -4.56
C GLU A 164 -21.78 14.87 -5.44
N HIS A 165 -20.49 14.75 -5.12
CA HIS A 165 -19.38 15.35 -5.85
C HIS A 165 -18.63 14.35 -6.75
N GLY A 166 -19.11 13.11 -6.85
CA GLY A 166 -18.44 12.04 -7.60
C GLY A 166 -17.05 11.69 -7.06
N ALA A 167 -16.78 11.99 -5.78
CA ALA A 167 -15.48 11.86 -5.15
C ALA A 167 -15.39 10.61 -4.26
N PRO A 168 -14.23 9.93 -4.20
CA PRO A 168 -14.03 8.79 -3.32
C PRO A 168 -13.80 9.17 -1.85
N VAL A 169 -14.15 8.23 -0.98
CA VAL A 169 -13.81 8.23 0.45
C VAL A 169 -12.89 7.05 0.73
N LEU A 170 -11.67 7.33 1.20
CA LEU A 170 -10.68 6.33 1.54
C LEU A 170 -10.65 6.10 3.05
N PHE A 171 -10.98 4.88 3.47
CA PHE A 171 -10.91 4.42 4.85
C PHE A 171 -9.59 3.71 5.09
N HIS A 172 -8.91 4.05 6.19
CA HIS A 172 -7.87 3.17 6.70
C HIS A 172 -8.49 1.86 7.20
N ALA A 173 -8.19 0.74 6.52
CA ALA A 173 -8.69 -0.61 6.81
C ALA A 173 -7.56 -1.63 7.07
N GLY A 174 -6.43 -1.12 7.54
CA GLY A 174 -5.24 -1.91 7.87
C GLY A 174 -5.19 -2.35 9.34
N ARG A 175 -4.00 -2.75 9.77
CA ARG A 175 -3.73 -3.28 11.11
C ARG A 175 -4.23 -2.36 12.22
N GLY A 176 -4.93 -2.95 13.19
CA GLY A 176 -5.29 -2.28 14.45
C GLY A 176 -6.58 -1.47 14.39
N ILE A 177 -7.43 -1.76 13.41
CA ILE A 177 -8.76 -1.18 13.24
C ILE A 177 -9.81 -2.22 13.68
N PRO A 178 -10.90 -1.81 14.37
CA PRO A 178 -12.07 -2.67 14.58
C PRO A 178 -12.66 -3.16 13.25
N ALA A 179 -13.38 -4.29 13.23
CA ALA A 179 -14.04 -4.77 12.01
C ALA A 179 -14.97 -3.69 11.42
N LEU A 180 -14.64 -3.20 10.21
CA LEU A 180 -15.40 -2.22 9.44
C LEU A 180 -16.31 -2.90 8.40
N GLY A 181 -16.01 -4.14 8.02
CA GLY A 181 -16.50 -4.76 6.79
C GLY A 181 -18.02 -4.77 6.65
N GLU A 182 -18.74 -5.17 7.71
CA GLU A 182 -20.21 -5.22 7.69
C GLU A 182 -20.82 -3.82 7.52
N GLU A 183 -20.32 -2.85 8.29
CA GLU A 183 -20.85 -1.49 8.28
C GLU A 183 -20.51 -0.74 7.00
N VAL A 184 -19.31 -0.93 6.45
CA VAL A 184 -18.95 -0.38 5.13
C VAL A 184 -19.80 -0.99 4.03
N THR A 185 -20.10 -2.30 4.09
CA THR A 185 -21.00 -2.96 3.13
C THR A 185 -22.40 -2.38 3.21
N ARG A 186 -22.92 -2.15 4.42
CA ARG A 186 -24.23 -1.51 4.63
C ARG A 186 -24.25 -0.08 4.08
N LEU A 187 -23.21 0.69 4.38
CA LEU A 187 -23.05 2.05 3.89
C LEU A 187 -22.98 2.09 2.34
N ALA A 188 -22.22 1.18 1.72
CA ALA A 188 -22.12 1.04 0.28
C ALA A 188 -23.46 0.71 -0.38
N GLY A 189 -24.25 -0.18 0.25
CA GLY A 189 -25.59 -0.53 -0.23
C GLY A 189 -26.62 0.59 -0.04
N ALA A 190 -26.50 1.39 1.03
CA ALA A 190 -27.35 2.56 1.26
C ALA A 190 -27.05 3.71 0.30
N HIS A 191 -25.80 3.82 -0.16
CA HIS A 191 -25.30 4.91 -1.01
C HIS A 191 -24.58 4.33 -2.25
N PRO A 192 -25.33 3.78 -3.23
CA PRO A 192 -24.74 3.09 -4.39
C PRO A 192 -23.85 3.99 -5.27
N ASP A 193 -24.06 5.31 -5.23
CA ASP A 193 -23.26 6.30 -5.97
C ASP A 193 -21.93 6.63 -5.27
N ALA A 194 -21.75 6.24 -4.01
CA ALA A 194 -20.53 6.49 -3.25
C ALA A 194 -19.38 5.59 -3.71
N ARG A 195 -18.14 6.06 -3.65
CA ARG A 195 -16.94 5.27 -3.99
C ARG A 195 -16.10 5.08 -2.73
N LEU A 196 -16.14 3.89 -2.14
CA LEU A 196 -15.49 3.63 -0.85
C LEU A 196 -14.21 2.82 -1.07
N ILE A 197 -13.05 3.39 -0.72
CA ILE A 197 -11.75 2.73 -0.86
C ILE A 197 -11.31 2.21 0.51
N LEU A 198 -11.04 0.91 0.63
CA LEU A 198 -10.50 0.26 1.81
C LEU A 198 -8.99 0.09 1.67
N ALA A 199 -8.24 0.81 2.50
CA ALA A 199 -6.78 0.79 2.42
C ALA A 199 -6.16 -0.50 2.95
N HIS A 200 -4.90 -0.74 2.57
CA HIS A 200 -4.05 -1.83 3.05
C HIS A 200 -4.67 -3.21 2.79
N ALA A 201 -5.12 -3.44 1.56
CA ALA A 201 -5.80 -4.66 1.13
C ALA A 201 -7.07 -5.02 1.95
N GLY A 202 -7.57 -4.08 2.77
CA GLY A 202 -8.69 -4.33 3.68
C GLY A 202 -8.43 -5.49 4.65
N ILE A 203 -7.18 -5.78 5.02
CA ILE A 203 -6.79 -6.99 5.77
C ILE A 203 -7.57 -7.23 7.06
N SER A 204 -8.13 -6.18 7.68
CA SER A 204 -8.94 -6.32 8.89
C SER A 204 -10.25 -7.06 8.64
N ASP A 205 -10.79 -6.99 7.41
CA ASP A 205 -12.10 -7.55 7.05
C ASP A 205 -12.11 -8.31 5.73
N LEU A 206 -10.98 -8.45 5.03
CA LEU A 206 -10.90 -9.05 3.69
C LEU A 206 -11.59 -10.42 3.63
N GLY A 207 -11.39 -11.26 4.65
CA GLY A 207 -12.04 -12.56 4.74
C GLY A 207 -13.57 -12.46 4.80
N LEU A 208 -14.11 -11.47 5.53
CA LEU A 208 -15.56 -11.25 5.65
C LEU A 208 -16.15 -10.65 4.36
N LEU A 209 -15.43 -9.71 3.74
CA LEU A 209 -15.88 -9.00 2.54
C LEU A 209 -15.84 -9.88 1.28
N SER A 210 -15.00 -10.92 1.26
CA SER A 210 -14.80 -11.79 0.10
C SER A 210 -16.08 -12.43 -0.47
N HIS A 211 -17.13 -12.56 0.33
CA HIS A 211 -18.40 -13.17 -0.08
C HIS A 211 -19.42 -12.18 -0.67
N VAL A 212 -19.27 -10.89 -0.39
CA VAL A 212 -20.23 -9.84 -0.78
C VAL A 212 -19.66 -8.88 -1.81
N ILE A 213 -18.33 -8.87 -2.00
CA ILE A 213 -17.67 -7.84 -2.79
C ILE A 213 -18.08 -7.81 -4.27
N ALA A 214 -18.40 -8.98 -4.84
CA ALA A 214 -18.88 -9.09 -6.21
C ALA A 214 -20.28 -8.44 -6.41
N GLU A 215 -21.03 -8.26 -5.33
CA GLU A 215 -22.37 -7.62 -5.32
C GLU A 215 -22.30 -6.15 -4.88
N THR A 216 -21.12 -5.66 -4.48
CA THR A 216 -20.89 -4.27 -4.04
C THR A 216 -19.86 -3.56 -4.92
N PRO A 217 -20.21 -3.21 -6.17
CA PRO A 217 -19.28 -2.68 -7.18
C PRO A 217 -18.69 -1.31 -6.83
N ASN A 218 -19.18 -0.69 -5.75
CA ASN A 218 -18.80 0.63 -5.30
C ASN A 218 -17.83 0.63 -4.09
N ILE A 219 -17.37 -0.57 -3.68
CA ILE A 219 -16.25 -0.76 -2.75
C ILE A 219 -14.98 -1.09 -3.54
N TYR A 220 -13.87 -0.48 -3.17
CA TYR A 220 -12.54 -0.65 -3.76
C TYR A 220 -11.53 -1.00 -2.67
N PHE A 221 -10.40 -1.57 -3.06
CA PHE A 221 -9.29 -1.89 -2.17
C PHE A 221 -8.00 -1.34 -2.75
N ASP A 222 -7.16 -0.76 -1.90
CA ASP A 222 -5.81 -0.41 -2.31
C ASP A 222 -4.80 -1.52 -1.97
N THR A 223 -3.66 -1.54 -2.67
CA THR A 223 -2.61 -2.56 -2.48
C THR A 223 -1.49 -2.13 -1.54
N SER A 224 -1.70 -1.13 -0.68
CA SER A 224 -0.66 -0.61 0.22
C SER A 224 -0.37 -1.53 1.41
N TRP A 225 0.04 -2.76 1.10
CA TRP A 225 0.33 -3.81 2.06
C TRP A 225 1.51 -4.67 1.58
N TRP A 226 2.23 -5.26 2.53
CA TRP A 226 3.51 -5.90 2.26
C TRP A 226 3.45 -7.44 2.28
N GLN A 227 2.46 -8.01 2.96
CA GLN A 227 2.40 -9.45 3.19
C GLN A 227 1.80 -10.13 1.94
N VAL A 228 2.60 -10.97 1.28
CA VAL A 228 2.23 -11.60 0.00
C VAL A 228 0.94 -12.43 0.06
N SER A 229 0.66 -13.12 1.18
CA SER A 229 -0.55 -13.96 1.28
C SER A 229 -1.84 -13.14 1.32
N ASP A 230 -1.84 -11.98 1.98
CA ASP A 230 -2.95 -11.05 2.06
C ASP A 230 -3.23 -10.42 0.70
N VAL A 231 -2.16 -10.02 -0.02
CA VAL A 231 -2.29 -9.47 -1.38
C VAL A 231 -2.75 -10.56 -2.36
N LEU A 232 -2.26 -11.79 -2.25
CA LEU A 232 -2.78 -12.91 -3.05
C LEU A 232 -4.25 -13.21 -2.75
N ALA A 233 -4.65 -13.17 -1.48
CA ALA A 233 -6.04 -13.35 -1.08
C ALA A 233 -6.91 -12.25 -1.72
N LEU A 234 -6.48 -10.98 -1.65
CA LEU A 234 -7.15 -9.86 -2.29
C LEU A 234 -7.32 -10.11 -3.79
N MET A 235 -6.23 -10.39 -4.50
CA MET A 235 -6.23 -10.58 -5.95
C MET A 235 -7.08 -11.79 -6.38
N ALA A 236 -7.22 -12.80 -5.53
CA ALA A 236 -8.01 -13.99 -5.82
C ALA A 236 -9.52 -13.77 -5.61
N VAL A 237 -9.94 -12.95 -4.63
CA VAL A 237 -11.36 -12.87 -4.24
C VAL A 237 -12.04 -11.56 -4.61
N VAL A 238 -11.29 -10.50 -4.91
CA VAL A 238 -11.83 -9.20 -5.32
C VAL A 238 -11.79 -9.06 -6.84
N PRO A 239 -12.87 -8.59 -7.47
CA PRO A 239 -12.85 -8.29 -8.90
C PRO A 239 -11.73 -7.30 -9.24
N PRO A 240 -10.97 -7.54 -10.32
CA PRO A 240 -9.80 -6.73 -10.66
C PRO A 240 -10.07 -5.23 -10.83
N GLY A 241 -11.28 -4.86 -11.28
CA GLY A 241 -11.71 -3.46 -11.38
C GLY A 241 -11.90 -2.75 -10.03
N GLN A 242 -11.92 -3.51 -8.92
CA GLN A 242 -12.05 -2.99 -7.56
C GLN A 242 -10.71 -2.93 -6.81
N VAL A 243 -9.58 -3.23 -7.46
CA VAL A 243 -8.24 -3.20 -6.84
C VAL A 243 -7.42 -2.03 -7.41
N LEU A 244 -6.79 -1.24 -6.54
CA LEU A 244 -6.06 -0.02 -6.88
C LEU A 244 -4.61 -0.11 -6.41
N TYR A 245 -3.66 0.20 -7.28
CA TYR A 245 -2.26 0.36 -6.90
C TYR A 245 -2.10 1.45 -5.84
N ALA A 246 -1.40 1.11 -4.77
CA ALA A 246 -1.06 2.05 -3.70
C ALA A 246 0.22 1.66 -2.98
N SER A 247 1.01 2.65 -2.57
CA SER A 247 2.28 2.43 -1.86
C SER A 247 2.27 2.79 -0.38
N ASP A 248 1.37 3.67 0.05
CA ASP A 248 1.39 4.30 1.38
C ASP A 248 2.71 5.03 1.66
N MET A 249 3.34 5.61 0.63
CA MET A 249 4.50 6.49 0.82
C MET A 249 4.14 7.64 1.78
N PRO A 250 5.01 8.01 2.72
CA PRO A 250 6.41 7.57 2.86
C PRO A 250 6.62 6.31 3.73
N TYR A 251 5.56 5.64 4.21
CA TYR A 251 5.68 4.42 5.02
C TYR A 251 6.17 3.22 4.21
N GLY A 252 5.74 3.12 2.94
CA GLY A 252 6.16 2.08 1.99
C GLY A 252 7.07 2.61 0.86
N SER A 253 7.49 1.69 -0.03
CA SER A 253 8.18 2.02 -1.29
C SER A 253 7.23 1.80 -2.47
N GLY A 254 7.11 2.81 -3.34
CA GLY A 254 6.35 2.70 -4.58
C GLY A 254 6.84 1.59 -5.49
N ARG A 255 8.16 1.35 -5.55
CA ARG A 255 8.75 0.28 -6.38
C ARG A 255 8.37 -1.10 -5.89
N PHE A 256 8.52 -1.34 -4.58
CA PHE A 256 8.13 -2.62 -4.01
C PHE A 256 6.63 -2.86 -4.12
N ALA A 257 5.80 -1.85 -3.84
CA ALA A 257 4.35 -1.97 -4.00
C ALA A 257 3.96 -2.34 -5.44
N ALA A 258 4.62 -1.74 -6.44
CA ALA A 258 4.38 -2.05 -7.85
C ALA A 258 4.81 -3.48 -8.20
N LEU A 259 5.98 -3.92 -7.72
CA LEU A 259 6.42 -5.32 -7.87
C LEU A 259 5.40 -6.28 -7.25
N ASN A 260 4.98 -5.99 -6.02
CA ASN A 260 4.06 -6.83 -5.26
C ASN A 260 2.71 -6.98 -5.97
N LEU A 261 2.15 -5.87 -6.46
CA LEU A 261 0.91 -5.86 -7.25
C LEU A 261 1.04 -6.75 -8.48
N VAL A 262 2.03 -6.51 -9.33
CA VAL A 262 2.14 -7.22 -10.62
C VAL A 262 2.34 -8.71 -10.39
N ARG A 263 3.23 -9.09 -9.48
CA ARG A 263 3.50 -10.51 -9.20
C ARG A 263 2.30 -11.21 -8.59
N CYS A 264 1.65 -10.64 -7.58
CA CYS A 264 0.48 -11.27 -6.97
C CYS A 264 -0.69 -11.40 -7.95
N ALA A 265 -0.95 -10.37 -8.76
CA ALA A 265 -2.00 -10.42 -9.75
C ALA A 265 -1.71 -11.49 -10.84
N ARG A 266 -0.47 -11.55 -11.33
CA ARG A 266 -0.03 -12.58 -12.29
C ARG A 266 -0.08 -13.99 -11.73
N GLU A 267 0.28 -14.17 -10.47
CA GLU A 267 0.23 -15.46 -9.78
C GLU A 267 -1.19 -16.04 -9.82
N VAL A 268 -2.21 -15.22 -9.57
CA VAL A 268 -3.62 -15.67 -9.63
C VAL A 268 -4.24 -15.56 -11.04
N GLY A 269 -3.44 -15.31 -12.07
CA GLY A 269 -3.86 -15.39 -13.48
C GLY A 269 -4.49 -14.11 -14.06
N HIS A 270 -4.35 -12.95 -13.42
CA HIS A 270 -4.79 -11.69 -14.01
C HIS A 270 -4.00 -11.34 -15.28
N GLY A 271 -4.72 -10.92 -16.32
CA GLY A 271 -4.15 -10.54 -17.61
C GLY A 271 -3.65 -9.08 -17.67
N PRO A 272 -3.02 -8.68 -18.79
CA PRO A 272 -2.48 -7.33 -18.97
C PRO A 272 -3.50 -6.19 -18.81
N GLU A 273 -4.75 -6.38 -19.24
CA GLU A 273 -5.82 -5.37 -19.12
C GLU A 273 -6.21 -5.12 -17.66
N ALA A 274 -6.39 -6.20 -16.87
CA ALA A 274 -6.65 -6.10 -15.43
C ALA A 274 -5.50 -5.40 -14.70
N LEU A 275 -4.25 -5.75 -15.04
CA LEU A 275 -3.07 -5.09 -14.48
C LEU A 275 -3.01 -3.60 -14.82
N GLN A 276 -3.35 -3.20 -16.06
CA GLN A 276 -3.41 -1.80 -16.46
C GLN A 276 -4.49 -1.03 -15.69
N ALA A 277 -5.64 -1.65 -15.45
CA ALA A 277 -6.70 -1.08 -14.61
C ALA A 277 -6.20 -0.83 -13.19
N MET A 278 -5.62 -1.85 -12.55
CA MET A 278 -5.07 -1.75 -11.19
C MET A 278 -3.93 -0.73 -11.07
N ALA A 279 -3.04 -0.67 -12.06
CA ALA A 279 -1.84 0.18 -12.02
C ALA A 279 -2.16 1.69 -11.96
N GLY A 280 -3.28 2.12 -12.53
CA GLY A 280 -3.64 3.53 -12.52
C GLY A 280 -4.93 3.89 -13.23
N ALA A 281 -5.35 3.15 -14.27
CA ALA A 281 -6.50 3.56 -15.06
C ALA A 281 -7.80 3.57 -14.23
N GLN A 282 -7.96 2.65 -13.28
CA GLN A 282 -9.13 2.63 -12.42
C GLN A 282 -9.18 3.84 -11.48
N VAL A 283 -8.10 4.11 -10.74
CA VAL A 283 -8.09 5.24 -9.79
C VAL A 283 -8.28 6.58 -10.51
N GLU A 284 -7.74 6.75 -11.72
CA GLU A 284 -7.96 7.96 -12.51
C GLU A 284 -9.43 8.20 -12.86
N ARG A 285 -10.17 7.14 -13.22
CA ARG A 285 -11.63 7.26 -13.46
C ARG A 285 -12.39 7.56 -12.17
N LEU A 286 -11.99 6.94 -11.06
CA LEU A 286 -12.58 7.24 -9.75
C LEU A 286 -12.39 8.71 -9.37
N LEU A 287 -11.19 9.25 -9.60
CA LEU A 287 -10.88 10.65 -9.35
C LEU A 287 -11.62 11.59 -10.30
N ALA A 288 -11.84 11.18 -11.55
CA ALA A 288 -12.54 11.97 -12.57
C ALA A 288 -14.07 12.00 -12.40
N GLY A 289 -14.65 11.23 -11.48
CA GLY A 289 -16.10 11.11 -11.38
C GLY A 289 -16.72 10.25 -12.48
N GLU A 290 -15.92 9.52 -13.24
CA GLU A 290 -16.38 8.67 -14.34
C GLU A 290 -16.88 7.32 -13.85
N GLU A 291 -17.68 6.62 -14.65
CA GLU A 291 -18.06 5.23 -14.39
C GLU A 291 -16.81 4.37 -14.07
N PRO A 292 -16.87 3.39 -13.16
CA PRO A 292 -15.78 2.44 -12.93
C PRO A 292 -15.45 1.56 -14.16
N LEU A 293 -14.22 1.05 -14.29
CA LEU A 293 -13.95 -0.04 -15.24
C LEU A 293 -14.44 -1.36 -14.67
N ASP A 294 -15.16 -2.12 -15.49
CA ASP A 294 -15.36 -3.55 -15.28
C ASP A 294 -14.35 -4.31 -16.14
N VAL A 295 -13.39 -4.97 -15.49
CA VAL A 295 -12.36 -5.79 -16.13
C VAL A 295 -12.51 -7.27 -15.75
N GLY A 296 -13.74 -7.69 -15.44
CA GLY A 296 -14.12 -9.07 -15.19
C GLY A 296 -14.24 -9.43 -13.72
N PRO A 297 -14.68 -10.67 -13.42
CA PRO A 297 -14.87 -11.16 -12.06
C PRO A 297 -13.54 -11.52 -11.39
N ALA A 298 -13.59 -11.73 -10.08
CA ALA A 298 -12.47 -12.29 -9.33
C ALA A 298 -12.11 -13.72 -9.83
N PRO A 299 -10.82 -14.09 -9.89
CA PRO A 299 -10.38 -15.43 -10.32
C PRO A 299 -10.86 -16.58 -9.40
N GLY A 300 -11.16 -16.27 -8.14
CA GLY A 300 -11.53 -17.21 -7.09
C GLY A 300 -10.32 -17.85 -6.39
N LEU A 301 -10.55 -18.38 -5.19
CA LEU A 301 -9.49 -18.96 -4.32
C LEU A 301 -8.67 -20.08 -4.98
N ARG A 302 -9.27 -20.83 -5.92
CA ARG A 302 -8.56 -21.90 -6.64
C ARG A 302 -7.45 -21.38 -7.56
N ALA A 303 -7.50 -20.10 -7.94
CA ALA A 303 -6.50 -19.48 -8.80
C ALA A 303 -5.14 -19.32 -8.11
N ALA A 304 -5.08 -19.35 -6.76
CA ALA A 304 -3.84 -19.35 -6.00
C ALA A 304 -2.99 -20.64 -6.16
N GLY A 305 -3.55 -21.69 -6.79
CA GLY A 305 -2.80 -22.89 -7.17
C GLY A 305 -2.39 -23.78 -5.99
N HIS A 306 -1.36 -24.59 -6.20
CA HIS A 306 -0.83 -25.52 -5.20
C HIS A 306 0.25 -24.87 -4.32
N ARG A 307 0.38 -25.36 -3.09
CA ARG A 307 1.38 -24.88 -2.12
C ARG A 307 2.78 -25.35 -2.53
N TRP A 308 3.71 -24.41 -2.73
CA TRP A 308 5.14 -24.69 -2.91
C TRP A 308 5.86 -24.67 -1.55
N LEU A 309 6.08 -25.85 -0.96
CA LEU A 309 6.52 -25.97 0.45
C LEU A 309 7.83 -25.23 0.78
N ALA A 310 8.78 -25.15 -0.16
CA ALA A 310 10.01 -24.39 0.03
C ALA A 310 9.71 -22.89 0.11
N GLY A 311 8.91 -22.37 -0.84
CA GLY A 311 8.43 -20.99 -0.83
C GLY A 311 7.69 -20.62 0.45
N GLU A 312 6.87 -21.51 0.99
CA GLU A 312 6.14 -21.25 2.24
C GLU A 312 7.03 -21.10 3.46
N ARG A 313 8.09 -21.91 3.54
CA ARG A 313 9.09 -21.77 4.60
C ARG A 313 9.80 -20.43 4.47
N ILE A 314 10.18 -20.03 3.25
CA ILE A 314 10.79 -18.72 2.98
C ILE A 314 9.82 -17.60 3.40
N VAL A 315 8.58 -17.61 2.93
CA VAL A 315 7.53 -16.63 3.28
C VAL A 315 7.33 -16.56 4.80
N SER A 316 7.26 -17.70 5.49
CA SER A 316 7.04 -17.75 6.94
C SER A 316 8.21 -17.14 7.72
N TYR A 317 9.45 -17.54 7.43
CA TYR A 317 10.61 -17.05 8.16
C TYR A 317 10.93 -15.58 7.81
N THR A 318 10.74 -15.19 6.56
CA THR A 318 10.89 -13.79 6.14
C THR A 318 9.83 -12.89 6.78
N SER A 319 8.59 -13.36 6.93
CA SER A 319 7.55 -12.64 7.68
C SER A 319 7.95 -12.41 9.14
N ALA A 320 8.53 -13.43 9.79
CA ALA A 320 9.02 -13.32 11.15
C ALA A 320 10.19 -12.33 11.25
N ALA A 321 11.13 -12.37 10.31
CA ALA A 321 12.24 -11.42 10.23
C ALA A 321 11.74 -9.97 10.06
N LEU A 322 10.85 -9.72 9.11
CA LEU A 322 10.29 -8.39 8.83
C LEU A 322 9.53 -7.82 10.01
N GLN A 323 8.64 -8.61 10.63
CA GLN A 323 7.88 -8.17 11.82
C GLN A 323 8.80 -7.84 13.01
N THR A 324 9.88 -8.61 13.18
CA THR A 324 10.89 -8.38 14.22
C THR A 324 11.65 -7.07 13.94
N ALA A 325 12.12 -6.89 12.71
CA ALA A 325 12.81 -5.68 12.26
C ALA A 325 11.94 -4.42 12.32
N PHE A 326 10.68 -4.49 11.93
CA PHE A 326 9.73 -3.37 12.00
C PHE A 326 9.53 -2.88 13.44
N ARG A 327 9.66 -3.76 14.42
CA ARG A 327 9.57 -3.41 15.85
C ARG A 327 10.92 -2.97 16.45
N GLY A 328 11.98 -2.90 15.64
CA GLY A 328 13.31 -2.50 16.08
C GLY A 328 14.09 -3.61 16.80
N PHE A 329 13.66 -4.87 16.69
CA PHE A 329 14.36 -6.02 17.27
C PHE A 329 15.24 -6.71 16.23
N ASP A 330 16.20 -7.51 16.70
CA ASP A 330 17.15 -8.26 15.87
C ASP A 330 16.48 -9.43 15.12
N PRO A 331 16.45 -9.41 13.77
CA PRO A 331 15.81 -10.45 12.95
C PRO A 331 16.78 -11.57 12.50
N THR A 332 18.01 -11.63 13.02
CA THR A 332 19.09 -12.51 12.53
C THR A 332 18.70 -13.98 12.41
N GLU A 333 18.09 -14.56 13.46
CA GLU A 333 17.73 -15.99 13.46
C GLU A 333 16.67 -16.31 12.39
N ALA A 334 15.65 -15.47 12.27
CA ALA A 334 14.60 -15.64 11.28
C ALA A 334 15.15 -15.50 9.84
N LEU A 335 16.08 -14.57 9.59
CA LEU A 335 16.76 -14.47 8.30
C LEU A 335 17.59 -15.71 7.98
N ALA A 336 18.31 -16.26 8.96
CA ALA A 336 19.09 -17.48 8.75
C ALA A 336 18.19 -18.67 8.41
N LEU A 337 17.04 -18.82 9.07
CA LEU A 337 16.06 -19.87 8.76
C LEU A 337 15.44 -19.69 7.36
N ALA A 338 15.18 -18.45 6.94
CA ALA A 338 14.71 -18.16 5.59
C ALA A 338 15.73 -18.61 4.52
N ARG A 339 17.03 -18.32 4.73
CA ARG A 339 18.10 -18.77 3.83
C ARG A 339 18.26 -20.28 3.78
N LEU A 340 18.18 -20.95 4.93
CA LEU A 340 18.20 -22.41 4.97
C LEU A 340 17.02 -23.02 4.19
N ALA A 341 15.87 -22.35 4.13
CA ALA A 341 14.74 -22.77 3.32
C ALA A 341 14.98 -22.64 1.80
N CYS A 342 15.96 -21.84 1.37
CA CYS A 342 16.38 -21.75 -0.03
C CYS A 342 17.30 -22.90 -0.47
N GLN A 343 17.91 -23.64 0.47
CA GLN A 343 18.95 -24.64 0.18
C GLN A 343 18.40 -26.07 -0.02
N VAL A 344 17.12 -26.20 -0.39
CA VAL A 344 16.48 -27.49 -0.59
C VAL A 344 16.98 -28.13 -1.90
N PRO A 345 17.39 -29.41 -1.90
CA PRO A 345 17.81 -30.08 -3.12
C PRO A 345 16.66 -30.16 -4.15
N THR A 346 16.90 -29.65 -5.36
CA THR A 346 15.93 -29.72 -6.47
C THR A 346 16.06 -30.98 -7.32
N GLY A 347 16.86 -31.96 -6.87
CA GLY A 347 17.12 -33.18 -7.61
C GLY A 347 17.95 -32.99 -8.89
N GLY A 348 18.61 -31.82 -9.06
CA GLY A 348 19.49 -31.53 -10.19
C GLY A 348 18.78 -30.99 -11.44
N ALA A 349 17.54 -30.52 -11.32
CA ALA A 349 16.84 -29.87 -12.43
C ALA A 349 17.22 -28.38 -12.53
N ASP A 350 17.73 -27.97 -13.70
CA ASP A 350 17.82 -26.56 -14.14
C ASP A 350 16.40 -26.02 -14.45
N GLY A 351 15.53 -25.97 -13.44
CA GLY A 351 14.14 -25.53 -13.56
C GLY A 351 13.86 -24.21 -12.84
N ASP A 352 12.71 -23.61 -13.15
CA ASP A 352 12.27 -22.32 -12.59
C ASP A 352 12.32 -22.27 -11.04
N GLU A 353 12.04 -23.40 -10.37
CA GLU A 353 12.15 -23.51 -8.91
C GLU A 353 13.60 -23.36 -8.40
N ALA A 354 14.59 -23.92 -9.10
CA ALA A 354 15.99 -23.80 -8.71
C ALA A 354 16.46 -22.35 -8.84
N THR A 355 16.08 -21.66 -9.92
CA THR A 355 16.35 -20.24 -10.12
C THR A 355 15.69 -19.40 -9.03
N LEU A 356 14.41 -19.64 -8.72
CA LEU A 356 13.70 -18.94 -7.64
C LEU A 356 14.39 -19.10 -6.28
N LEU A 357 14.83 -20.31 -5.93
CA LEU A 357 15.53 -20.57 -4.67
C LEU A 357 16.87 -19.81 -4.59
N VAL A 358 17.65 -19.82 -5.67
CA VAL A 358 18.92 -19.08 -5.75
C VAL A 358 18.67 -17.58 -5.61
N THR A 359 17.73 -17.02 -6.36
CA THR A 359 17.42 -15.57 -6.28
C THR A 359 16.91 -15.18 -4.89
N CYS A 360 16.07 -16.02 -4.26
CA CYS A 360 15.63 -15.78 -2.89
C CYS A 360 16.80 -15.79 -1.90
N ASP A 361 17.74 -16.74 -2.01
CA ASP A 361 18.90 -16.77 -1.11
C ASP A 361 19.80 -15.55 -1.30
N GLU A 362 20.03 -15.10 -2.54
CA GLU A 362 20.83 -13.90 -2.84
C GLU A 362 20.20 -12.63 -2.24
N LEU A 363 18.89 -12.48 -2.35
CA LEU A 363 18.16 -11.37 -1.74
C LEU A 363 18.22 -11.41 -0.21
N LEU A 364 18.06 -12.58 0.38
CA LEU A 364 18.17 -12.77 1.83
C LEU A 364 19.62 -12.59 2.34
N ALA A 365 20.62 -12.92 1.53
CA ALA A 365 22.02 -12.63 1.83
C ALA A 365 22.27 -11.12 1.86
N ARG A 366 21.75 -10.36 0.88
CA ARG A 366 21.81 -8.88 0.89
C ARG A 366 21.10 -8.30 2.12
N ALA A 367 19.98 -8.88 2.53
CA ALA A 367 19.29 -8.49 3.76
C ALA A 367 20.18 -8.69 5.01
N GLN A 368 20.89 -9.82 5.10
CA GLN A 368 21.85 -10.07 6.18
C GLN A 368 23.05 -9.11 6.15
N GLU A 369 23.60 -8.81 4.97
CA GLU A 369 24.68 -7.84 4.81
C GLU A 369 24.25 -6.44 5.26
N ALA A 370 23.04 -6.01 4.89
CA ALA A 370 22.48 -4.73 5.30
C ALA A 370 22.29 -4.63 6.83
N LEU A 371 21.86 -5.72 7.47
CA LEU A 371 21.75 -5.81 8.92
C LEU A 371 23.13 -5.76 9.60
N ALA A 372 24.11 -6.52 9.09
CA ALA A 372 25.45 -6.57 9.64
C ALA A 372 26.17 -5.21 9.53
N ALA A 373 25.89 -4.44 8.47
CA ALA A 373 26.46 -3.11 8.26
C ALA A 373 25.93 -2.05 9.24
N ASP A 374 24.70 -2.20 9.76
CA ASP A 374 24.12 -1.31 10.77
C ASP A 374 23.08 -2.03 11.64
N PRO A 375 23.53 -2.77 12.67
CA PRO A 375 22.66 -3.57 13.52
C PRO A 375 21.62 -2.76 14.31
N GLU A 376 21.88 -1.47 14.55
CA GLU A 376 20.98 -0.57 15.28
C GLU A 376 19.76 -0.16 14.45
N HIS A 377 19.78 -0.39 13.13
CA HIS A 377 18.70 -0.06 12.21
C HIS A 377 18.20 -1.30 11.45
N PRO A 378 17.57 -2.28 12.14
CA PRO A 378 17.19 -3.55 11.52
C PRO A 378 16.18 -3.41 10.38
N ARG A 379 15.44 -2.30 10.28
CA ARG A 379 14.55 -2.01 9.13
C ARG A 379 15.28 -1.93 7.78
N ARG A 380 16.61 -1.83 7.74
CA ARG A 380 17.37 -1.81 6.49
C ARG A 380 17.26 -3.09 5.66
N ILE A 381 16.86 -4.20 6.29
CA ILE A 381 16.64 -5.47 5.59
C ILE A 381 15.43 -5.44 4.62
N SER A 382 14.53 -4.47 4.81
CA SER A 382 13.13 -4.57 4.40
C SER A 382 12.96 -4.94 2.94
N TYR A 383 13.52 -4.18 1.99
CA TYR A 383 13.19 -4.40 0.58
C TYR A 383 13.88 -5.61 -0.05
N ALA A 384 15.05 -6.01 0.46
CA ALA A 384 15.68 -7.25 0.04
C ALA A 384 14.89 -8.48 0.56
N ALA A 385 14.54 -8.47 1.84
CA ALA A 385 13.71 -9.50 2.46
C ALA A 385 12.29 -9.55 1.83
N LEU A 386 11.64 -8.40 1.65
CA LEU A 386 10.32 -8.31 1.00
C LEU A 386 10.34 -8.79 -0.45
N SER A 387 11.42 -8.56 -1.18
CA SER A 387 11.57 -9.10 -2.54
C SER A 387 11.64 -10.63 -2.53
N ALA A 388 12.44 -11.22 -1.64
CA ALA A 388 12.46 -12.69 -1.47
C ALA A 388 11.08 -13.23 -1.03
N HIS A 389 10.39 -12.50 -0.15
CA HIS A 389 9.04 -12.81 0.32
C HIS A 389 8.03 -12.91 -0.82
N VAL A 390 7.99 -11.91 -1.70
CA VAL A 390 7.05 -11.91 -2.83
C VAL A 390 7.42 -12.97 -3.87
N LEU A 391 8.71 -13.15 -4.20
CA LEU A 391 9.16 -14.19 -5.15
C LEU A 391 8.73 -15.57 -4.65
N ALA A 392 9.01 -15.88 -3.38
CA ALA A 392 8.66 -17.16 -2.78
C ALA A 392 7.16 -17.42 -2.70
N GLY A 393 6.36 -16.37 -2.53
CA GLY A 393 4.89 -16.44 -2.54
C GLY A 393 4.26 -16.48 -3.93
N THR A 394 5.02 -16.18 -4.99
CA THR A 394 4.51 -16.10 -6.38
C THR A 394 5.34 -16.97 -7.34
N PRO A 395 5.45 -18.29 -7.10
CA PRO A 395 6.38 -19.15 -7.82
C PRO A 395 6.00 -19.41 -9.29
N ARG A 396 4.75 -19.16 -9.71
CA ARG A 396 4.34 -19.32 -11.11
C ARG A 396 4.71 -18.10 -11.97
N VAL A 397 5.18 -17.04 -11.36
CA VAL A 397 5.67 -15.85 -12.06
C VAL A 397 7.20 -15.97 -12.19
N PRO A 398 7.76 -15.99 -13.41
CA PRO A 398 9.21 -16.03 -13.61
C PRO A 398 9.92 -14.87 -12.90
N VAL A 399 11.21 -15.07 -12.57
CA VAL A 399 12.09 -14.05 -11.99
C VAL A 399 12.56 -13.08 -13.07
#